data_AF-A0A2E9VH93-F1
#
_entry.id   AF-A0A2E9VH93-F1
#
_cell.length_a   1.000
_cell.length_b   1.000
_cell.length_c   1.000
_cell.angle_alpha   90.00
_cell.angle_beta   90.00
_cell.angle_gamma   90.00
#
_symmetry.space_group_name_H-M   'P 1'
#
loop_
_entity.id
_entity.type
_entity.pdbx_description
1 polymer ?
#
loop_
_entity_poly.entity_id
_entity_poly.type
_entity_poly.pdbx_seq_one_letter_code
_entity_poly.pdbx_strand_id
1 'polypeptide(L)'
;MDEIIPNLYFLALAFCIVAFLYSSVGLGGGSSYTALMAIIGVHYLLIPTISLILNLIVTSIASINFLRGGHGRIRLMFPFLITSIPMAYIGGSLHFPKDIFFLLLMATLVLVALRVYVWD
;
A
#
# COMPACT_ATOMS: atom_id res chain seq x y z
N MET A 1 -26.16 -19.68 8.39
CA MET A 1 -25.09 -19.19 7.50
C MET A 1 -24.56 -17.95 8.15
N ASP A 2 -23.65 -18.14 9.10
CA ASP A 2 -23.00 -17.04 9.81
C ASP A 2 -22.21 -16.26 8.77
N GLU A 3 -22.70 -15.07 8.45
CA GLU A 3 -22.00 -14.16 7.57
C GLU A 3 -20.56 -14.07 8.05
N ILE A 4 -19.64 -14.28 7.11
CA ILE A 4 -18.22 -14.02 7.26
C ILE A 4 -18.11 -12.51 7.43
N ILE A 5 -18.47 -12.01 8.61
CA ILE A 5 -18.02 -10.72 9.10
C ILE A 5 -16.51 -10.91 9.16
N PRO A 6 -15.71 -10.22 8.33
CA PRO A 6 -14.28 -10.20 8.55
C PRO A 6 -14.12 -9.74 9.99
N ASN A 7 -13.57 -10.60 10.85
CA ASN A 7 -13.43 -10.25 12.24
C ASN A 7 -12.54 -9.01 12.29
N LEU A 8 -13.14 -7.83 12.47
CA LEU A 8 -12.49 -6.54 12.25
C LEU A 8 -11.22 -6.43 13.11
N TYR A 9 -11.25 -7.09 14.27
CA TYR A 9 -10.14 -7.28 15.17
C TYR A 9 -8.96 -8.05 14.53
N PHE A 10 -9.22 -9.09 13.73
CA PHE A 10 -8.18 -9.81 12.99
C PHE A 10 -7.53 -8.92 11.92
N LEU A 11 -8.34 -8.19 11.14
CA LEU A 11 -7.82 -7.28 10.11
C LEU A 11 -7.00 -6.15 10.74
N ALA A 12 -7.49 -5.57 11.83
CA ALA A 12 -6.77 -4.55 12.59
C ALA A 12 -5.44 -5.07 13.15
N LEU A 13 -5.42 -6.30 13.69
CA LEU A 13 -4.19 -6.93 14.16
C LEU A 13 -3.21 -7.17 13.01
N ALA A 14 -3.68 -7.71 11.88
CA ALA A 14 -2.84 -7.94 10.70
C ALA A 14 -2.26 -6.63 10.16
N PHE A 15 -3.06 -5.57 10.08
CA PHE A 15 -2.59 -4.24 9.67
C PHE A 15 -1.56 -3.67 10.64
N CYS A 16 -1.76 -3.86 11.95
CA CYS A 16 -0.81 -3.44 12.97
C CYS A 16 0.55 -4.14 12.81
N ILE A 17 0.54 -5.47 12.59
CA ILE A 17 1.76 -6.26 12.35
C ILE A 17 2.46 -5.77 11.08
N VAL A 18 1.73 -5.62 9.97
CA VAL A 18 2.30 -5.13 8.70
C VAL A 18 2.89 -3.73 8.88
N ALA A 19 2.15 -2.82 9.52
CA ALA A 19 2.61 -1.44 9.76
C ALA A 19 3.89 -1.42 10.61
N PHE A 20 3.96 -2.24 11.66
CA PHE A 20 5.14 -2.35 12.51
C PHE A 20 6.36 -2.83 11.71
N LEU A 21 6.23 -3.95 11.00
CA LEU A 21 7.33 -4.55 10.23
C LEU A 21 7.82 -3.63 9.11
N TYR A 22 6.90 -3.02 8.35
CA TYR A 22 7.26 -2.15 7.24
C TYR A 22 7.88 -0.84 7.75
N SER A 23 7.33 -0.25 8.81
CA SER A 23 7.86 0.98 9.40
C SER A 23 9.27 0.79 9.97
N SER A 24 9.60 -0.39 10.52
CA SER A 24 10.97 -0.71 10.98
C SER A 24 12.03 -0.56 9.88
N VAL A 25 11.66 -0.74 8.62
CA VAL A 25 12.54 -0.59 7.45
C VAL A 25 12.28 0.73 6.70
N GLY A 26 11.37 1.58 7.21
CA GLY A 26 11.00 2.85 6.60
C GLY A 26 10.03 2.75 5.41
N LEU A 27 9.39 1.59 5.21
CA LEU A 27 8.40 1.36 4.16
C LEU A 27 6.98 1.44 4.73
N GLY A 28 5.95 1.55 3.87
CA GLY A 28 4.56 1.76 4.31
C GLY A 28 3.59 0.58 4.21
N GLY A 29 3.93 -0.48 3.47
CA GLY A 29 3.13 -1.73 3.48
C GLY A 29 1.89 -1.78 2.57
N GLY A 30 1.69 -0.79 1.69
CA GLY A 30 0.49 -0.68 0.83
C GLY A 30 0.11 -1.96 0.06
N SER A 31 1.07 -2.66 -0.55
CA SER A 31 0.81 -3.92 -1.27
C SER A 31 0.23 -5.00 -0.36
N SER A 32 0.71 -5.10 0.87
CA SER A 32 0.25 -6.09 1.85
C SER A 32 -1.16 -5.77 2.36
N TYR A 33 -1.49 -4.50 2.59
CA TYR A 33 -2.86 -4.10 2.94
C TYR A 33 -3.84 -4.43 1.82
N THR A 34 -3.46 -4.13 0.57
CA THR A 34 -4.25 -4.45 -0.63
C THR A 34 -4.49 -5.97 -0.75
N ALA A 35 -3.44 -6.77 -0.59
CA ALA A 35 -3.52 -8.23 -0.66
C ALA A 35 -4.40 -8.82 0.46
N LEU A 36 -4.23 -8.37 1.71
CA LEU A 36 -5.04 -8.82 2.85
C LEU A 36 -6.52 -8.51 2.64
N MET A 37 -6.85 -7.29 2.22
CA MET A 37 -8.23 -6.90 1.94
C MET A 37 -8.83 -7.67 0.76
N ALA A 38 -8.03 -7.95 -0.28
CA ALA A 38 -8.44 -8.77 -1.41
C ALA A 38 -8.76 -10.22 -0.99
N ILE A 39 -7.91 -10.85 -0.18
CA ILE A 39 -8.10 -12.22 0.33
C ILE A 39 -9.34 -12.32 1.21
N ILE A 40 -9.59 -11.30 2.03
CA ILE A 40 -10.72 -11.23 2.97
C ILE A 40 -12.04 -10.91 2.24
N GLY A 41 -12.00 -10.48 0.98
CA GLY A 41 -13.20 -10.19 0.19
C GLY A 41 -13.80 -8.81 0.45
N VAL A 42 -12.99 -7.84 0.90
CA VAL A 42 -13.44 -6.44 1.03
C VAL A 42 -13.87 -5.90 -0.34
N HIS A 43 -14.87 -5.01 -0.35
CA HIS A 43 -15.36 -4.40 -1.58
C HIS A 43 -14.23 -3.72 -2.36
N TYR A 44 -14.06 -4.07 -3.64
CA TYR A 44 -12.92 -3.66 -4.46
C TYR A 44 -12.74 -2.13 -4.58
N LEU A 45 -13.83 -1.35 -4.51
CA LEU A 45 -13.76 0.12 -4.48
C LEU A 45 -13.11 0.68 -3.20
N LEU A 46 -13.17 -0.04 -2.08
CA LEU A 46 -12.60 0.38 -0.80
C LEU A 46 -11.12 0.00 -0.68
N ILE A 47 -10.68 -1.07 -1.35
CA ILE A 47 -9.34 -1.62 -1.22
C ILE A 47 -8.25 -0.58 -1.52
N PRO A 48 -8.22 0.10 -2.69
CA PRO A 48 -7.18 1.07 -3.00
C PRO A 48 -7.19 2.25 -2.04
N THR A 49 -8.39 2.76 -1.72
CA THR A 49 -8.57 3.92 -0.85
C THR A 49 -8.02 3.68 0.55
N ILE A 50 -8.44 2.58 1.19
CA ILE A 50 -7.98 2.23 2.55
C ILE A 50 -6.48 1.93 2.56
N SER A 51 -5.99 1.19 1.55
CA SER A 51 -4.59 0.85 1.42
C SER A 51 -3.70 2.09 1.26
N LEU A 52 -4.13 3.04 0.42
CA LEU A 52 -3.39 4.27 0.16
C LEU A 52 -3.32 5.13 1.43
N ILE A 53 -4.43 5.28 2.16
CA ILE A 53 -4.48 6.04 3.41
C ILE A 53 -3.53 5.45 4.45
N LEU A 54 -3.60 4.13 4.69
CA LEU A 54 -2.72 3.45 5.64
C LEU A 54 -1.25 3.62 5.26
N ASN A 55 -0.92 3.38 3.99
CA ASN A 55 0.43 3.53 3.47
C ASN A 55 0.95 4.96 3.64
N LEU A 56 0.12 5.98 3.37
CA LEU A 56 0.48 7.39 3.51
C LEU A 56 0.77 7.75 4.97
N ILE A 57 -0.05 7.27 5.90
CA ILE A 57 0.14 7.53 7.34
C ILE A 57 1.47 6.93 7.82
N VAL A 58 1.71 5.64 7.55
CA VAL A 58 2.92 4.94 8.01
C VAL A 58 4.18 5.53 7.37
N THR A 59 4.17 5.74 6.04
CA THR A 59 5.32 6.34 5.34
C THR A 59 5.56 7.79 5.74
N SER A 60 4.53 8.58 6.05
CA SER A 60 4.71 9.97 6.49
C SER A 60 5.40 10.01 7.85
N ILE A 61 5.00 9.15 8.80
CA ILE A 61 5.65 9.06 10.12
C ILE A 61 7.12 8.65 9.95
N ALA A 62 7.39 7.61 9.14
CA ALA A 62 8.76 7.16 8.85
C ALA A 62 9.60 8.27 8.19
N SER A 63 9.02 8.98 7.22
CA SER A 63 9.68 10.08 6.49
C SER A 63 10.00 11.26 7.42
N ILE A 64 9.06 11.65 8.30
CA ILE A 64 9.27 12.71 9.28
C ILE A 64 10.42 12.33 10.23
N ASN A 65 10.43 11.10 10.75
CA ASN A 65 11.52 10.63 11.61
C ASN A 65 12.87 10.65 10.89
N PHE A 66 12.90 10.26 9.61
CA PHE A 66 14.11 10.30 8.79
C PHE A 66 14.62 11.73 8.54
N LEU A 67 13.71 12.67 8.26
CA LEU A 67 14.01 14.10 8.10
C LEU A 67 14.55 14.71 9.41
N ARG A 68 13.94 14.37 10.55
CA ARG A 68 14.41 14.81 11.88
C ARG A 68 15.79 14.28 12.22
N GLY A 69 16.15 13.10 11.72
CA GLY A 69 17.49 12.53 11.87
C GLY A 69 18.58 13.24 11.06
N GLY A 70 18.27 14.28 10.29
CA GLY A 70 19.26 15.05 9.50
C GLY A 70 19.70 14.38 8.20
N HIS A 71 19.14 13.22 7.84
CA HIS A 71 19.49 12.47 6.64
C HIS A 71 18.66 12.86 5.40
N GLY A 72 17.66 13.72 5.57
CA GLY A 72 16.73 14.11 4.50
C GLY A 72 17.30 15.17 3.54
N ARG A 73 17.57 14.78 2.29
CA ARG A 73 17.94 15.72 1.20
C ARG A 73 16.70 16.32 0.55
N ILE A 74 16.06 17.28 1.22
CA ILE A 74 14.80 17.91 0.78
C ILE A 74 14.87 18.44 -0.66
N ARG A 75 16.02 19.01 -1.06
CA ARG A 75 16.26 19.54 -2.41
C ARG A 75 16.15 18.48 -3.50
N LEU A 76 16.47 17.22 -3.21
CA LEU A 76 16.34 16.11 -4.14
C LEU A 76 14.93 15.51 -4.12
N MET A 77 14.26 15.51 -2.96
CA MET A 77 12.91 14.95 -2.80
C MET A 77 11.83 15.82 -3.46
N PHE A 78 12.01 17.15 -3.46
CA PHE A 78 11.04 18.11 -3.98
C PHE A 78 10.57 17.84 -5.43
N PRO A 79 11.47 17.61 -6.43
CA PRO A 79 11.03 17.28 -7.79
C PRO A 79 10.25 15.95 -7.87
N PHE A 80 10.60 14.95 -7.07
CA PHE A 80 9.86 13.68 -7.02
C PHE A 80 8.48 13.87 -6.38
N LEU A 81 8.34 14.70 -5.33
CA LEU A 81 7.05 14.98 -4.70
C LEU A 81 6.09 15.68 -5.66
N ILE A 82 6.55 16.73 -6.35
CA ILE A 82 5.70 17.50 -7.29
C ILE A 82 5.23 16.63 -8.46
N THR A 83 6.07 15.73 -8.96
CA THR A 83 5.72 14.87 -10.11
C THR A 83 4.90 13.65 -9.70
N SER A 84 5.12 13.09 -8.51
CA SER A 84 4.39 11.90 -8.03
C SER A 84 2.94 12.19 -7.63
N ILE A 85 2.64 13.33 -7.01
CA ILE A 85 1.27 13.69 -6.58
C ILE A 85 0.27 13.66 -7.76
N PRO A 86 0.48 14.36 -8.89
CA PRO A 86 -0.47 14.36 -10.00
C PRO A 86 -0.56 12.97 -10.66
N MET A 87 0.56 12.26 -10.78
CA MET A 87 0.55 10.92 -11.39
C MET A 87 -0.20 9.89 -10.51
N ALA A 88 -0.06 9.98 -9.18
CA ALA A 88 -0.81 9.16 -8.25
C ALA A 88 -2.32 9.49 -8.29
N TYR A 89 -2.68 10.78 -8.43
CA TYR A 89 -4.08 11.20 -8.59
C TYR A 89 -4.69 10.67 -9.89
N ILE A 90 -3.98 10.76 -11.01
CA ILE A 90 -4.44 10.20 -12.29
C ILE A 90 -4.65 8.69 -12.15
N GLY A 91 -3.67 7.96 -11.61
CA GLY A 91 -3.79 6.52 -11.42
C GLY A 91 -4.93 6.10 -10.49
N GLY A 92 -5.15 6.85 -9.40
CA GLY A 92 -6.20 6.58 -8.42
C GLY A 92 -7.61 6.98 -8.87
N SER A 93 -7.73 7.90 -9.84
CA SER A 93 -9.02 8.33 -10.39
C SER A 93 -9.59 7.38 -11.44
N LEU A 94 -8.79 6.39 -11.88
CA LEU A 94 -9.22 5.37 -12.83
C LEU A 94 -10.17 4.38 -12.15
N HIS A 95 -11.41 4.35 -12.61
CA HIS A 95 -12.41 3.38 -12.17
C HIS A 95 -12.35 2.16 -13.09
N PHE A 96 -11.93 1.03 -12.53
CA PHE A 96 -11.88 -0.24 -13.26
C PHE A 96 -13.06 -1.14 -12.89
N PRO A 97 -13.59 -1.92 -13.86
CA PRO A 97 -14.44 -3.06 -13.56
C PRO A 97 -13.72 -4.04 -12.63
N LYS A 98 -14.49 -4.70 -11.75
CA LYS A 98 -13.97 -5.62 -10.73
C LYS A 98 -12.99 -6.66 -11.29
N ASP A 99 -13.33 -7.28 -12.42
CA ASP A 99 -12.50 -8.34 -13.03
C ASP A 99 -11.16 -7.81 -13.51
N ILE A 100 -11.15 -6.61 -14.12
CA ILE A 100 -9.93 -5.96 -14.59
C ILE A 100 -9.06 -5.57 -13.40
N PHE A 101 -9.64 -5.03 -12.33
CA PHE A 101 -8.90 -4.66 -11.12
C PHE A 101 -8.17 -5.86 -10.51
N PHE A 102 -8.88 -6.98 -10.30
CA PHE A 102 -8.26 -8.19 -9.73
C PHE A 102 -7.21 -8.78 -10.66
N LEU A 103 -7.44 -8.79 -11.98
CA LEU A 103 -6.46 -9.26 -12.95
C LEU A 103 -5.18 -8.42 -12.91
N LEU A 104 -5.30 -7.09 -12.85
CA LEU A 104 -4.16 -6.17 -12.75
C LEU A 104 -3.41 -6.34 -11.43
N LEU A 105 -4.15 -6.47 -10.32
CA LEU A 105 -3.58 -6.74 -9.00
C LEU A 105 -2.78 -8.06 -8.99
N MET A 106 -3.38 -9.14 -9.48
CA MET A 106 -2.73 -10.46 -9.52
C MET A 106 -1.48 -10.44 -10.42
N ALA A 107 -1.60 -9.88 -11.63
CA ALA A 107 -0.50 -9.76 -12.57
C ALA A 107 0.67 -8.95 -12.00
N THR A 108 0.40 -7.83 -11.33
CA THR A 108 1.44 -7.01 -10.71
C THR A 108 2.12 -7.70 -9.53
N LEU A 109 1.36 -8.39 -8.66
CA LEU A 109 1.94 -9.17 -7.56
C LEU A 109 2.84 -10.29 -8.08
N VAL A 110 2.39 -11.05 -9.09
CA VAL A 110 3.19 -12.12 -9.70
C VAL A 110 4.45 -11.57 -10.37
N LEU A 111 4.35 -10.46 -11.11
CA LEU A 111 5.50 -9.82 -11.73
C LEU A 111 6.54 -9.40 -10.69
N VAL A 112 6.11 -8.76 -9.59
CA VAL A 112 7.00 -8.38 -8.49
C VAL A 112 7.65 -9.62 -7.87
N ALA A 113 6.88 -10.68 -7.60
CA ALA A 113 7.41 -11.92 -7.04
C ALA A 113 8.45 -12.58 -7.96
N LEU A 114 8.16 -12.66 -9.26
CA LEU A 114 9.09 -13.18 -10.25
C LEU A 114 10.36 -12.32 -10.34
N ARG A 115 10.23 -11.00 -10.37
CA ARG A 115 11.38 -10.09 -10.43
C ARG A 115 12.28 -10.22 -9.22
N VAL A 116 11.71 -10.42 -8.03
CA VAL A 116 12.49 -10.64 -6.81
C VAL A 116 13.19 -12.00 -6.87
N TYR A 117 12.49 -13.08 -7.24
CA TYR A 117 13.05 -14.43 -7.12
C TYR A 117 13.96 -14.86 -8.29
N VAL A 118 13.79 -14.29 -9.48
CA VAL A 118 14.55 -14.67 -10.69
C VAL A 118 15.81 -13.81 -10.87
N TRP A 119 15.88 -12.64 -10.22
CA TRP A 119 16.94 -11.66 -10.40
C TRP A 119 17.76 -11.38 -9.12
N ASP A 120 17.64 -12.26 -8.14
CA ASP A 120 18.61 -12.48 -7.04
C ASP A 120 19.40 -13.78 -7.32
#